data_AF-A0A2X3IT40-F1
#
_entry.id   AF-A0A2X3IT40-F1
#
_cell.length_a   1.000
_cell.length_b   1.000
_cell.length_c   1.000
_cell.angle_alpha   90.00
_cell.angle_beta   90.00
_cell.angle_gamma   90.00
#
_symmetry.space_group_name_H-M   'P 1'
#
loop_
_entity.id
_entity.type
_entity.pdbx_description
1 polymer ?
#
loop_
_entity_poly.entity_id
_entity_poly.type
_entity_poly.pdbx_seq_one_letter_code
_entity_poly.pdbx_strand_id
1 'polypeptide(L)'
;MKQIPGMVLINRILPGYETRCVALDDRYGAWLATRHLIQQGHTRIGYLCSNHDISDAEDRLQGYYAALEESGLPCNDRLVTFAEPDESGGEQAMTELLGRGRHFSAVACYNDSMAAGAMGC
;
A
#
# COMPACT_ATOMS: atom_id res chain seq x y z
N MET A 1 33.23 4.85 -4.61
CA MET A 1 32.30 5.42 -5.62
C MET A 1 32.63 6.89 -5.82
N LYS A 2 32.55 7.39 -7.06
CA LYS A 2 32.80 8.82 -7.36
C LYS A 2 31.72 9.67 -6.70
N GLN A 3 32.12 10.66 -5.90
CA GLN A 3 31.19 11.62 -5.31
C GLN A 3 30.64 12.51 -6.44
N ILE A 4 29.32 12.57 -6.61
CA ILE A 4 28.64 13.46 -7.55
C ILE A 4 28.04 14.62 -6.74
N PRO A 5 28.61 15.84 -6.81
CA PRO A 5 28.04 17.01 -6.14
C PRO A 5 26.64 17.29 -6.69
N GLY A 6 25.67 17.56 -5.80
CA GLY A 6 24.30 17.93 -6.17
C GLY A 6 23.33 16.76 -6.48
N MET A 7 23.76 15.50 -6.38
CA MET A 7 22.86 14.36 -6.53
C MET A 7 21.95 14.20 -5.29
N VAL A 8 20.63 14.19 -5.52
CA VAL A 8 19.57 13.95 -4.53
C VAL A 8 18.74 12.76 -5.01
N LEU A 9 18.37 11.88 -4.08
CA LEU A 9 17.50 10.73 -4.32
C LEU A 9 16.07 11.08 -3.89
N ILE A 10 15.09 10.77 -4.73
CA ILE A 10 13.68 11.07 -4.47
C ILE A 10 12.94 9.75 -4.25
N ASN A 11 11.96 9.77 -3.34
CA ASN A 11 11.01 8.69 -3.09
C ASN A 11 11.61 7.42 -2.48
N ARG A 12 12.87 7.44 -2.02
CA ARG A 12 13.45 6.30 -1.32
C ARG A 12 14.59 6.70 -0.41
N ILE A 13 14.67 6.01 0.72
CA ILE A 13 15.85 6.03 1.58
C ILE A 13 16.80 4.93 1.10
N LEU A 14 18.01 5.31 0.70
CA LEU A 14 19.05 4.36 0.32
C LEU A 14 20.11 4.30 1.44
N PRO A 15 20.42 3.11 1.99
CA PRO A 15 21.44 2.97 3.02
C PRO A 15 22.78 3.58 2.61
N GLY A 16 23.34 4.42 3.47
CA GLY A 16 24.59 5.17 3.23
C GLY A 16 24.43 6.47 2.44
N TYR A 17 23.21 6.82 2.02
CA TYR A 17 22.88 8.06 1.31
C TYR A 17 21.70 8.82 1.94
N GLU A 18 21.34 8.49 3.18
CA GLU A 18 20.14 8.98 3.87
C GLU A 18 20.07 10.51 3.89
N THR A 19 21.20 11.19 4.13
CA THR A 19 21.28 12.66 4.16
C THR A 19 21.08 13.32 2.78
N ARG A 20 20.91 12.53 1.72
CA ARG A 20 20.68 12.99 0.35
C ARG A 20 19.36 12.47 -0.21
N CYS A 21 18.52 11.88 0.64
CA CYS A 21 17.21 11.38 0.26
C CYS A 21 16.12 12.39 0.66
N VAL A 22 15.16 12.56 -0.23
CA VAL A 22 13.87 13.17 0.06
C VAL A 22 12.81 12.11 -0.23
N ALA A 23 12.20 11.56 0.81
CA ALA A 23 11.22 10.49 0.70
C ALA A 23 9.99 10.79 1.55
N LEU A 24 8.91 10.08 1.25
CA LEU A 24 7.69 10.12 2.04
C LEU A 24 7.79 9.12 3.19
N ASP A 25 6.98 9.33 4.22
CA ASP A 25 6.70 8.28 5.20
C ASP A 25 5.57 7.41 4.66
N ASP A 26 5.95 6.43 3.83
CA ASP A 26 5.03 5.52 3.15
C ASP A 26 4.19 4.69 4.13
N ARG A 27 4.80 4.27 5.24
CA ARG A 27 4.10 3.55 6.30
C ARG A 27 3.03 4.41 6.95
N TYR A 28 3.38 5.64 7.32
CA TYR A 28 2.41 6.58 7.90
C TYR A 28 1.30 6.94 6.89
N GLY A 29 1.63 7.12 5.62
CA GLY A 29 0.65 7.39 4.56
C GLY A 29 -0.39 6.29 4.41
N ALA A 30 0.05 5.03 4.34
CA ALA A 30 -0.86 3.89 4.25
C ALA A 30 -1.66 3.64 5.54
N TRP A 31 -1.06 3.91 6.70
CA TRP A 31 -1.77 3.92 7.98
C TRP A 31 -2.89 4.95 7.99
N LEU A 32 -2.65 6.18 7.53
CA LEU A 32 -3.66 7.23 7.43
C LEU A 32 -4.83 6.82 6.52
N ALA A 33 -4.53 6.28 5.34
CA ALA A 33 -5.55 5.82 4.39
C ALA A 33 -6.42 4.70 4.98
N THR A 34 -5.80 3.71 5.62
CA THR A 34 -6.51 2.58 6.24
C THR A 34 -7.32 3.04 7.45
N ARG A 35 -6.72 3.87 8.32
CA ARG A 35 -7.39 4.46 9.48
C ARG A 35 -8.60 5.29 9.09
N HIS A 36 -8.55 6.00 7.97
CA HIS A 36 -9.71 6.74 7.46
C HIS A 36 -10.89 5.79 7.19
N LEU A 37 -10.67 4.65 6.53
CA LEU A 37 -11.71 3.65 6.29
C LEU A 37 -12.26 3.07 7.60
N ILE A 38 -11.39 2.82 8.58
CA ILE A 38 -11.80 2.36 9.92
C ILE A 38 -12.69 3.41 10.61
N GLN A 39 -12.33 4.69 10.52
CA GLN A 39 -13.14 5.79 11.08
C GLN A 39 -14.52 5.92 10.42
N GLN A 40 -14.67 5.46 9.18
CA GLN A 40 -15.97 5.35 8.51
C GLN A 40 -16.78 4.10 8.95
N GLY A 41 -16.25 3.28 9.85
CA GLY A 41 -16.91 2.11 10.43
C GLY A 41 -16.59 0.78 9.73
N HIS A 42 -15.65 0.76 8.78
CA HIS A 42 -15.25 -0.48 8.12
C HIS A 42 -14.31 -1.31 9.02
N THR A 43 -14.66 -2.58 9.26
CA THR A 43 -13.89 -3.50 10.11
C THR A 43 -13.20 -4.61 9.33
N ARG A 44 -13.55 -4.77 8.05
CA ARG A 44 -12.97 -5.75 7.13
C ARG A 44 -12.58 -5.01 5.86
N ILE A 45 -11.30 -4.70 5.76
CA ILE A 45 -10.73 -3.84 4.72
C ILE A 45 -9.79 -4.70 3.89
N GLY A 46 -9.95 -4.67 2.56
CA GLY A 46 -9.00 -5.26 1.63
C GLY A 46 -7.80 -4.36 1.39
N TYR A 47 -6.68 -4.93 0.96
CA TYR A 47 -5.52 -4.17 0.53
C TYR A 47 -4.98 -4.70 -0.81
N LEU A 48 -4.89 -3.82 -1.81
CA LEU A 48 -4.26 -4.14 -3.10
C LEU A 48 -2.82 -3.64 -3.08
N CYS A 49 -1.87 -4.57 -3.01
CA CYS A 49 -0.44 -4.28 -2.90
C CYS A 49 0.29 -4.40 -4.25
N SER A 50 1.41 -3.72 -4.39
CA SER A 50 2.35 -3.95 -5.48
C SER A 50 3.06 -5.30 -5.31
N ASN A 51 3.28 -6.00 -6.41
CA ASN A 51 4.12 -7.21 -6.51
C ASN A 51 5.62 -6.90 -6.68
N HIS A 52 6.03 -5.63 -6.70
CA HIS A 52 7.43 -5.24 -6.83
C HIS A 52 8.19 -5.45 -5.52
N ASP A 53 9.43 -5.94 -5.62
CA ASP A 53 10.34 -6.08 -4.48
C ASP A 53 11.05 -4.75 -4.19
N ILE A 54 10.31 -3.81 -3.58
CA ILE A 54 10.75 -2.46 -3.23
C ILE A 54 10.28 -2.07 -1.82
N SER A 55 11.06 -1.22 -1.15
CA SER A 55 10.77 -0.74 0.21
C SER A 55 9.35 -0.17 0.37
N ASP A 56 8.92 0.62 -0.62
CA ASP A 56 7.68 1.37 -0.54
C ASP A 56 6.46 0.43 -0.49
N ALA A 57 6.53 -0.73 -1.16
CA ALA A 57 5.49 -1.75 -1.14
C ALA A 57 5.36 -2.39 0.26
N GLU A 58 6.50 -2.75 0.86
CA GLU A 58 6.54 -3.31 2.22
C GLU A 58 6.09 -2.27 3.25
N ASP A 59 6.62 -1.05 3.20
CA ASP A 59 6.30 0.02 4.16
C ASP A 59 4.80 0.37 4.14
N ARG A 60 4.18 0.48 2.95
CA ARG A 60 2.74 0.74 2.85
C ARG A 60 1.91 -0.45 3.35
N LEU A 61 2.31 -1.68 3.06
CA LEU A 61 1.64 -2.87 3.60
C LEU A 61 1.72 -2.91 5.14
N GLN A 62 2.87 -2.55 5.72
CA GLN A 62 3.03 -2.43 7.17
C GLN A 62 2.19 -1.29 7.77
N GLY A 63 1.95 -0.22 7.01
CA GLY A 63 1.04 0.87 7.40
C GLY A 63 -0.42 0.40 7.49
N TYR A 64 -0.86 -0.39 6.51
CA TYR A 64 -2.17 -1.05 6.53
C TYR A 64 -2.33 -1.96 7.76
N TYR A 65 -1.36 -2.85 8.04
CA TYR A 65 -1.43 -3.72 9.21
C TYR A 65 -1.40 -2.95 10.53
N ALA A 66 -0.57 -1.91 10.64
CA ALA A 66 -0.50 -1.09 11.84
C ALA A 66 -1.84 -0.41 12.17
N ALA A 67 -2.57 0.05 11.15
CA ALA A 67 -3.88 0.69 11.37
C ALA A 67 -4.94 -0.30 11.86
N LEU A 68 -4.90 -1.55 11.37
CA LEU A 68 -5.76 -2.63 11.84
C LEU A 68 -5.43 -3.00 13.29
N GLU A 69 -4.14 -3.21 13.59
CA GLU A 69 -3.67 -3.59 14.93
C GLU A 69 -4.03 -2.53 15.98
N GLU A 70 -3.78 -1.25 15.71
CA GLU A 70 -4.12 -0.14 16.61
C GLU A 70 -5.63 -0.07 16.90
N SER A 71 -6.45 -0.49 15.95
CA SER A 71 -7.91 -0.51 16.07
C SER A 71 -8.47 -1.83 16.61
N GLY A 72 -7.61 -2.78 16.98
CA GLY A 72 -8.01 -4.11 17.47
C GLY A 72 -8.69 -4.98 16.40
N LEU A 73 -8.45 -4.71 15.12
CA LEU A 73 -9.00 -5.47 13.99
C LEU A 73 -8.03 -6.59 13.58
N PRO A 74 -8.55 -7.75 13.12
CA PRO A 74 -7.69 -8.86 12.74
C PRO A 74 -6.95 -8.58 11.42
N CYS A 75 -5.64 -8.75 11.43
CA CYS A 75 -4.84 -8.85 10.22
C CYS A 75 -5.15 -10.18 9.52
N ASN A 76 -5.64 -10.13 8.28
CA ASN A 76 -6.00 -11.31 7.51
C ASN A 76 -5.39 -11.23 6.12
N ASP A 77 -4.36 -12.03 5.88
CA ASP A 77 -3.62 -12.07 4.62
C ASP A 77 -4.50 -12.46 3.42
N ARG A 78 -5.65 -13.11 3.65
CA ARG A 78 -6.63 -13.39 2.57
C ARG A 78 -7.28 -12.12 2.02
N LEU A 79 -7.23 -11.01 2.77
CA LEU A 79 -7.70 -9.70 2.33
C LEU A 79 -6.61 -8.88 1.61
N VAL A 80 -5.42 -9.45 1.42
CA VAL A 80 -4.33 -8.81 0.69
C VAL A 80 -4.10 -9.51 -0.65
N THR A 81 -4.06 -8.75 -1.73
CA THR A 81 -3.70 -9.22 -3.08
C THR A 81 -2.51 -8.44 -3.61
N PHE A 82 -1.78 -9.04 -4.55
CA PHE A 82 -0.54 -8.47 -5.10
C PHE A 82 -0.62 -8.49 -6.62
N ALA A 83 -0.35 -7.35 -7.26
CA ALA A 83 -0.30 -7.24 -8.70
C ALA A 83 0.63 -6.11 -9.14
N GLU A 84 0.77 -5.95 -10.46
CA GLU A 84 1.51 -4.82 -11.04
C GLU A 84 0.91 -3.48 -10.54
N PRO A 85 1.73 -2.47 -10.18
CA PRO A 85 1.24 -1.22 -9.61
C PRO A 85 0.69 -0.25 -10.68
N ASP A 86 -0.10 -0.76 -11.62
CA ASP A 86 -0.78 -0.03 -12.67
C ASP A 86 -2.31 -0.28 -12.64
N GLU A 87 -3.03 0.29 -13.60
CA GLU A 87 -4.49 0.16 -13.66
C GLU A 87 -4.93 -1.28 -13.94
N SER A 88 -4.25 -2.00 -14.83
CA SER A 88 -4.60 -3.39 -15.14
C SER A 88 -4.33 -4.33 -13.95
N GLY A 89 -3.23 -4.10 -13.23
CA GLY A 89 -2.91 -4.82 -12.01
C GLY A 89 -3.91 -4.53 -10.88
N GLY A 90 -4.39 -3.29 -10.77
CA GLY A 90 -5.49 -2.93 -9.87
C GLY A 90 -6.77 -3.71 -10.13
N GLU A 91 -7.21 -3.78 -11.39
CA GLU A 91 -8.38 -4.55 -11.82
C GLU A 91 -8.21 -6.05 -11.51
N GLN A 92 -7.04 -6.61 -11.83
CA GLN A 92 -6.72 -8.02 -11.55
C GLN A 92 -6.73 -8.34 -10.05
N ALA A 93 -6.07 -7.50 -9.25
CA ALA A 93 -5.97 -7.66 -7.80
C ALA A 93 -7.34 -7.56 -7.12
N MET A 94 -8.19 -6.65 -7.60
CA MET A 94 -9.55 -6.49 -7.09
C MET A 94 -10.46 -7.66 -7.50
N THR A 95 -10.35 -8.12 -8.76
CA THR A 95 -11.06 -9.29 -9.25
C THR A 95 -10.72 -10.55 -8.45
N GLU A 96 -9.43 -10.77 -8.19
CA GLU A 96 -8.98 -11.87 -7.34
C GLU A 96 -9.55 -11.75 -5.92
N LEU A 97 -9.46 -10.56 -5.32
CA LEU A 97 -9.96 -10.30 -3.97
C LEU A 97 -11.47 -10.56 -3.86
N LEU A 98 -12.25 -10.11 -4.84
CA LEU A 98 -13.69 -10.39 -4.95
C LEU A 98 -13.96 -11.90 -5.11
N GLY A 99 -13.14 -12.60 -5.89
CA GLY A 99 -13.22 -14.05 -6.10
C GLY A 99 -12.97 -14.88 -4.83
N ARG A 100 -12.23 -14.34 -3.84
CA ARG A 100 -12.04 -14.95 -2.51
C ARG A 100 -13.27 -14.83 -1.61
N GLY A 101 -14.30 -14.09 -2.05
CA GLY A 101 -15.55 -13.85 -1.34
C GLY A 101 -15.67 -12.40 -0.87
N ARG A 102 -16.84 -11.78 -1.07
CA ARG A 102 -17.15 -10.38 -0.71
C ARG A 102 -17.39 -10.21 0.80
N HIS A 103 -16.38 -10.55 1.58
CA HIS A 103 -16.43 -10.44 3.03
C HIS A 103 -15.72 -9.18 3.56
N PHE A 104 -15.45 -8.20 2.71
CA PHE A 104 -14.91 -6.89 3.07
C PHE A 104 -15.86 -5.80 2.57
N SER A 105 -15.74 -4.62 3.14
CA SER A 105 -16.62 -3.48 2.82
C SER A 105 -15.89 -2.26 2.27
N ALA A 106 -14.56 -2.25 2.33
CA ALA A 106 -13.71 -1.20 1.80
C ALA A 106 -12.36 -1.79 1.37
N VAL A 107 -11.62 -1.06 0.55
CA VAL A 107 -10.29 -1.45 0.06
C VAL A 107 -9.37 -0.23 0.10
N ALA A 108 -8.18 -0.40 0.67
CA ALA A 108 -7.07 0.53 0.50
C ALA A 108 -6.16 0.01 -0.62
N CYS A 109 -5.62 0.90 -1.45
CA CYS A 109 -4.79 0.52 -2.60
C CYS A 109 -3.39 1.08 -2.44
N TYR A 110 -2.39 0.36 -2.93
CA TYR A 110 -0.99 0.77 -2.91
C TYR A 110 -0.79 2.13 -3.58
N ASN A 111 -1.45 2.39 -4.72
CA ASN A 111 -1.44 3.69 -5.41
C ASN A 111 -2.79 3.99 -6.07
N ASP A 112 -2.87 5.18 -6.66
CA ASP A 112 -4.04 5.71 -7.38
C ASP A 112 -4.34 4.97 -8.68
N SER A 113 -3.33 4.54 -9.44
CA SER A 113 -3.54 3.73 -10.65
C SER A 113 -4.24 2.41 -10.34
N MET A 114 -3.77 1.69 -9.31
CA MET A 114 -4.43 0.46 -8.87
C MET A 114 -5.84 0.74 -8.34
N ALA A 115 -6.05 1.85 -7.64
CA ALA A 115 -7.37 2.25 -7.18
C ALA A 115 -8.33 2.53 -8.34
N ALA A 116 -7.86 3.17 -9.41
CA ALA A 116 -8.64 3.39 -10.63
C ALA A 116 -9.05 2.05 -11.28
N GLY A 117 -8.10 1.13 -11.43
CA GLY A 117 -8.37 -0.22 -11.94
C GLY A 117 -9.37 -1.00 -11.09
N ALA A 118 -9.27 -0.90 -9.77
CA ALA A 118 -10.19 -1.54 -8.83
C ALA A 118 -11.63 -0.98 -8.89
N MET A 119 -11.81 0.26 -9.35
CA MET A 119 -13.16 0.84 -9.56
C MET A 119 -13.77 0.40 -10.90
N GLY A 120 -12.97 -0.14 -11.82
CA GLY A 120 -13.41 -0.57 -13.15
C GLY A 120 -14.02 -1.97 -13.20
N CYS A 121 -13.88 -2.78 -12.14
CA CYS A 121 -14.33 -4.17 -12.08
C CYS A 121 -15.78 -4.35 -11.59
#